data_AF-A0A965EH47-F1
#
_entry.id   AF-A0A965EH47-F1
#
_cell.length_a   1.000
_cell.length_b   1.000
_cell.length_c   1.000
_cell.angle_alpha   90.00
_cell.angle_beta   90.00
_cell.angle_gamma   90.00
#
_symmetry.space_group_name_H-M   'P 1'
#
loop_
_entity.id
_entity.type
_entity.pdbx_description
1 polymer ?
#
loop_
_entity_poly.entity_id
_entity_poly.type
_entity_poly.pdbx_seq_one_letter_code
_entity_poly.pdbx_strand_id
1 'polypeptide(L)'
;MKKRSDRNYVLYQVTCMDTGDSYIGLTVARGRAFLRSVKVRWQKHVSRAFCENKSWAFCDFIRNNAEAEFRYEVLEVVRGRKNAYQREREIIADFEPTLNTF
;
A
#
# COMPACT_ATOMS: atom_id res chain seq x y z
N MET A 1 -17.70 -4.37 -25.96
CA MET A 1 -17.04 -3.17 -25.41
C MET A 1 -15.84 -3.58 -24.58
N LYS A 2 -14.61 -3.27 -24.99
CA LYS A 2 -13.37 -3.62 -24.26
C LYS A 2 -13.45 -3.00 -22.87
N LYS A 3 -13.43 -3.82 -21.81
CA LYS A 3 -13.56 -3.38 -20.41
C LYS A 3 -12.51 -2.29 -20.15
N ARG A 4 -12.93 -1.09 -19.71
CA ARG A 4 -12.05 0.07 -19.43
C ARG A 4 -10.79 -0.40 -18.69
N SER A 5 -9.65 -0.47 -19.38
CA SER A 5 -8.39 -0.98 -18.83
C SER A 5 -7.49 0.12 -18.27
N ASP A 6 -8.00 1.34 -18.23
CA ASP A 6 -7.31 2.59 -17.97
C ASP A 6 -7.75 3.21 -16.63
N ARG A 7 -7.87 2.39 -15.59
CA ARG A 7 -8.15 2.87 -14.23
C ARG A 7 -6.94 3.61 -13.67
N ASN A 8 -7.21 4.57 -12.79
CA ASN A 8 -6.18 5.16 -11.96
C ASN A 8 -5.83 4.20 -10.83
N TYR A 9 -4.55 4.10 -10.56
CA TYR A 9 -3.98 3.40 -9.43
C TYR A 9 -3.28 4.42 -8.53
N VAL A 10 -3.29 4.18 -7.24
CA VAL A 10 -2.68 5.03 -6.22
C VAL A 10 -1.53 4.26 -5.61
N LEU A 11 -0.32 4.79 -5.78
CA LEU A 11 0.86 4.41 -5.03
C LEU A 11 0.84 5.15 -3.71
N TYR A 12 1.07 4.43 -2.63
CA TYR A 12 1.01 4.96 -1.28
C TYR A 12 2.11 4.38 -0.42
N GLN A 13 2.50 5.13 0.60
CA GLN A 13 3.39 4.67 1.66
C GLN A 13 2.61 4.53 2.96
N VAL A 14 2.96 3.52 3.74
CA VAL A 14 2.62 3.38 5.15
C VAL A 14 3.92 3.46 5.94
N THR A 15 3.96 4.28 6.98
CA THR A 15 5.10 4.39 7.90
C THR A 15 4.62 4.07 9.32
N CYS A 16 5.34 3.18 10.00
CA CYS A 16 5.26 3.01 11.44
C CYS A 16 6.05 4.14 12.11
N MET A 17 5.37 5.04 12.80
CA MET A 17 6.02 6.22 13.38
C MET A 17 6.93 5.87 14.57
N ASP A 18 6.64 4.76 15.24
CA ASP A 18 7.36 4.30 16.41
C ASP A 18 8.73 3.68 16.05
N THR A 19 8.82 3.00 14.90
CA THR A 19 10.05 2.30 14.46
C THR A 19 10.72 2.94 13.24
N GLY A 20 10.00 3.76 12.48
CA GLY A 20 10.45 4.29 11.19
C GLY A 20 10.31 3.30 10.02
N ASP A 21 9.84 2.08 10.27
CA ASP A 21 9.64 1.08 9.22
C ASP A 21 8.56 1.51 8.23
N SER A 22 8.77 1.19 6.95
CA SER A 22 7.88 1.65 5.89
C SER A 22 7.52 0.55 4.90
N TYR A 23 6.34 0.70 4.31
CA TYR A 23 5.77 -0.18 3.29
C TYR A 23 5.21 0.66 2.16
N ILE A 24 5.57 0.30 0.93
CA ILE A 24 4.99 0.88 -0.29
C ILE A 24 4.05 -0.12 -0.92
N GLY A 25 2.87 0.36 -1.30
CA GLY A 25 1.90 -0.47 -1.98
C GLY A 25 1.07 0.25 -3.03
N LEU A 26 0.35 -0.58 -3.77
CA LEU A 26 -0.53 -0.16 -4.84
C LEU A 26 -2.00 -0.48 -4.55
N THR A 27 -2.90 0.44 -4.91
CA THR A 27 -4.36 0.19 -4.88
C THR A 27 -5.06 0.82 -6.08
N VAL A 28 -6.22 0.28 -6.48
CA VAL A 28 -7.05 0.89 -7.54
C VAL A 28 -7.81 2.07 -6.94
N ALA A 29 -7.78 3.22 -7.61
CA ALA A 29 -8.56 4.38 -7.22
C ALA A 29 -10.07 4.15 -7.39
N ARG A 30 -10.86 4.53 -6.38
CA ARG A 30 -12.32 4.62 -6.47
C ARG A 30 -12.71 6.08 -6.75
N GLY A 31 -12.86 6.43 -8.03
CA GLY A 31 -13.10 7.82 -8.44
C GLY A 31 -11.88 8.71 -8.16
N ARG A 32 -12.11 9.96 -7.71
CA ARG A 32 -11.04 10.92 -7.35
C ARG A 32 -10.67 10.90 -5.86
N ALA A 33 -11.28 10.03 -5.06
CA ALA A 33 -11.03 9.95 -3.62
C ALA A 33 -9.80 9.06 -3.32
N PHE A 34 -8.60 9.56 -3.65
CA PHE A 34 -7.36 8.78 -3.57
C PHE A 34 -7.00 8.39 -2.14
N LEU A 35 -6.98 9.35 -1.20
CA LEU A 35 -6.70 9.06 0.21
C LEU A 35 -7.71 8.07 0.81
N ARG A 36 -8.99 8.17 0.41
CA ARG A 36 -10.02 7.19 0.83
C ARG A 36 -9.74 5.79 0.28
N SER A 37 -9.23 5.70 -0.95
CA SER A 37 -8.83 4.43 -1.57
C SER A 37 -7.66 3.78 -0.82
N VAL A 38 -6.69 4.60 -0.36
CA VAL A 38 -5.59 4.16 0.51
C VAL A 38 -6.12 3.70 1.86
N LYS A 39 -6.97 4.50 2.53
CA LYS A 39 -7.59 4.13 3.82
C LYS A 39 -8.29 2.77 3.78
N VAL A 40 -9.06 2.49 2.72
CA VAL A 40 -9.72 1.18 2.53
C VAL A 40 -8.71 0.05 2.34
N ARG A 41 -7.61 0.31 1.61
CA ARG A 41 -6.54 -0.67 1.41
C ARG A 41 -5.79 -0.95 2.71
N TRP A 42 -5.49 0.08 3.49
CA TRP A 42 -4.90 -0.02 4.83
C TRP A 42 -5.77 -0.87 5.78
N GLN A 43 -7.07 -0.57 5.86
CA GLN A 43 -8.02 -1.37 6.66
C GLN A 43 -8.00 -2.85 6.26
N LYS A 44 -7.82 -3.16 4.98
CA LYS A 44 -7.70 -4.55 4.51
C LYS A 44 -6.39 -5.21 4.96
N HIS A 45 -5.28 -4.48 5.05
CA HIS A 45 -4.02 -5.01 5.60
C HIS A 45 -4.15 -5.31 7.09
N VAL A 46 -4.73 -4.40 7.86
CA VAL A 46 -5.04 -4.61 9.28
C VAL A 46 -5.96 -5.83 9.46
N SER A 47 -7.04 -5.92 8.70
CA SER A 47 -7.94 -7.08 8.74
C SER A 47 -7.24 -8.39 8.35
N ARG A 48 -6.30 -8.36 7.39
CA ARG A 48 -5.51 -9.55 7.04
C ARG A 48 -4.55 -10.00 8.13
N ALA A 49 -3.99 -9.03 8.85
CA ALA A 49 -3.09 -9.26 9.97
C ALA A 49 -3.84 -9.94 11.13
N PHE A 50 -4.96 -9.35 11.55
CA PHE A 50 -5.67 -9.79 12.77
C PHE A 50 -6.79 -10.81 12.54
N CYS A 51 -7.46 -10.81 11.38
CA CYS A 51 -8.64 -11.65 11.14
C CYS A 51 -8.39 -12.80 10.17
N GLU A 52 -7.54 -12.59 9.14
CA GLU A 52 -7.25 -13.62 8.12
C GLU A 52 -5.92 -14.36 8.38
N ASN A 53 -5.22 -14.02 9.47
CA ASN A 53 -3.99 -14.65 9.95
C ASN A 53 -2.91 -14.84 8.86
N LYS A 54 -2.74 -13.87 7.95
CA LYS A 54 -1.74 -13.94 6.87
C LYS A 54 -0.34 -13.67 7.40
N SER A 55 0.63 -14.51 7.01
CA SER A 55 2.01 -14.54 7.55
C SER A 55 3.07 -14.00 6.58
N TRP A 56 2.73 -12.95 5.83
CA TRP A 56 3.73 -12.18 5.08
C TRP A 56 4.27 -11.05 5.95
N ALA A 57 5.51 -10.64 5.69
CA ALA A 57 6.29 -9.73 6.55
C ALA A 57 5.49 -8.50 7.01
N PHE A 58 4.73 -7.86 6.11
CA PHE A 58 3.95 -6.69 6.48
C PHE A 58 2.80 -6.98 7.46
N CYS A 59 2.07 -8.09 7.34
CA CYS A 59 1.05 -8.42 8.36
C CYS A 59 1.66 -8.91 9.66
N ASP A 60 2.78 -9.64 9.62
CA ASP A 60 3.50 -10.03 10.83
C ASP A 60 3.98 -8.80 11.59
N PHE A 61 4.54 -7.83 10.88
CA PHE A 61 4.93 -6.54 11.43
C PHE A 61 3.76 -5.79 12.07
N ILE A 62 2.61 -5.67 11.38
CA ILE A 62 1.41 -5.01 11.93
C ILE A 62 0.93 -5.70 13.21
N ARG A 63 0.95 -7.04 13.26
CA ARG A 63 0.54 -7.78 14.47
C ARG A 63 1.46 -7.53 15.64
N ASN A 64 2.76 -7.57 15.40
CA ASN A 64 3.77 -7.40 16.44
C ASN A 64 3.85 -5.94 16.94
N ASN A 65 3.31 -4.99 16.16
CA ASN A 65 3.27 -3.57 16.48
C ASN A 65 1.83 -3.04 16.52
N ALA A 66 0.91 -3.80 17.12
CA ALA A 66 -0.52 -3.50 17.10
C ALA A 66 -0.90 -2.14 17.71
N GLU A 67 -0.09 -1.65 18.65
CA GLU A 67 -0.29 -0.38 19.36
C GLU A 67 0.45 0.80 18.73
N ALA A 68 1.28 0.56 17.70
CA ALA A 68 2.09 1.60 17.07
C ALA A 68 1.25 2.59 16.26
N GLU A 69 1.74 3.82 16.13
CA GLU A 69 1.12 4.80 15.26
C GLU A 69 1.51 4.53 13.79
N PHE A 70 0.52 4.27 12.94
CA PHE A 70 0.72 4.14 11.49
C PHE A 70 0.17 5.34 10.72
N ARG A 71 1.01 5.96 9.91
CA ARG A 71 0.61 7.01 8.97
C ARG A 71 0.64 6.49 7.55
N TYR A 72 -0.28 6.95 6.71
CA TYR A 72 -0.32 6.61 5.30
C TYR A 72 -0.57 7.84 4.44
N GLU A 73 0.12 7.89 3.30
CA GLU A 73 0.08 9.02 2.38
C GLU A 73 0.04 8.55 0.93
N VAL A 74 -0.49 9.40 0.05
CA VAL A 74 -0.49 9.15 -1.40
C VAL A 74 0.83 9.67 -1.96
N LEU A 75 1.60 8.80 -2.62
CA LEU A 75 2.83 9.18 -3.31
C LEU A 75 2.53 9.65 -4.73
N GLU A 76 1.81 8.85 -5.50
CA GLU A 76 1.56 9.10 -6.93
C GLU A 76 0.25 8.47 -7.40
N VAL A 77 -0.39 9.06 -8.41
CA VAL A 77 -1.54 8.47 -9.10
C VAL A 77 -1.17 8.15 -10.54
N VAL A 78 -1.14 6.86 -10.87
CA VAL A 78 -0.69 6.36 -12.17
C VAL A 78 -1.89 5.79 -12.94
N ARG A 79 -2.04 6.18 -14.20
CA ARG A 79 -3.07 5.62 -15.08
C ARG A 79 -2.58 4.32 -15.72
N GLY A 80 -3.41 3.28 -15.61
CA GLY A 80 -3.17 1.98 -16.23
C GLY A 80 -2.33 1.03 -15.36
N ARG A 81 -2.75 -0.24 -15.33
CA ARG A 81 -2.16 -1.26 -14.44
C ARG A 81 -0.67 -1.47 -14.71
N LYS A 82 -0.27 -1.67 -15.97
CA LYS A 82 1.13 -1.97 -16.33
C LYS A 82 2.07 -0.86 -15.84
N ASN A 83 1.72 0.38 -16.13
CA ASN A 83 2.49 1.56 -15.72
C ASN A 83 2.57 1.66 -14.20
N ALA A 84 1.47 1.39 -13.49
CA ALA A 84 1.44 1.49 -12.04
C ALA A 84 2.33 0.45 -11.33
N TYR A 85 2.35 -0.80 -11.81
CA TYR A 85 3.26 -1.83 -11.28
C TYR A 85 4.73 -1.59 -11.66
N GLN A 86 4.98 -1.01 -12.85
CA GLN A 86 6.32 -0.58 -13.20
C GLN A 86 6.79 0.51 -12.24
N ARG A 87 5.96 1.54 -12.03
CA ARG A 87 6.27 2.66 -11.14
C ARG A 87 6.43 2.23 -9.68
N GLU A 88 5.63 1.27 -9.20
CA GLU A 88 5.80 0.68 -7.86
C GLU A 88 7.22 0.16 -7.64
N ARG A 89 7.77 -0.58 -8.62
CA ARG A 89 9.12 -1.15 -8.50
C ARG A 89 10.21 -0.08 -8.54
N GLU A 90 10.03 0.95 -9.36
CA GLU A 90 10.96 2.10 -9.40
C GLU A 90 10.99 2.80 -8.04
N ILE A 91 9.82 3.15 -7.48
CA ILE A 91 9.76 3.80 -6.16
C ILE A 91 10.35 2.90 -5.08
N ILE A 92 10.12 1.59 -5.11
CA ILE A 92 10.66 0.69 -4.09
C ILE A 92 12.18 0.54 -4.20
N ALA A 93 12.72 0.57 -5.42
CA ALA A 93 14.17 0.61 -5.62
C ALA A 93 14.77 1.95 -5.15
N ASP A 94 14.05 3.06 -5.33
CA ASP A 94 14.53 4.39 -4.96
C ASP A 94 14.44 4.66 -3.43
N PHE A 95 13.40 4.15 -2.77
CA PHE A 95 13.10 4.45 -1.35
C PHE A 95 13.49 3.32 -0.38
N GLU A 96 13.77 2.11 -0.89
CA GLU A 96 14.18 0.93 -0.11
C GLU A 96 13.32 0.69 1.16
N PRO A 97 11.98 0.61 1.06
CA PRO A 97 11.11 0.43 2.22
C PRO A 97 11.36 -0.91 2.92
N THR A 98 11.46 -0.89 4.25
CA THR A 98 11.90 -2.03 5.06
C THR A 98 10.91 -3.21 5.07
N LEU A 99 9.64 -2.99 4.75
CA LEU A 99 8.58 -4.00 4.85
C LEU A 99 8.15 -4.59 3.49
N ASN A 100 8.80 -4.22 2.39
CA ASN A 100 8.61 -4.82 1.08
C ASN A 100 9.61 -5.97 0.86
N THR A 101 9.15 -7.23 0.88
CA THR A 101 10.02 -8.43 0.94
C THR A 101 9.89 -9.35 -0.29
N PHE A 102 9.81 -8.80 -1.50
CA PHE A 102 9.64 -9.57 -2.75
C PHE A 102 10.90 -9.73 -3.58
#